data_AF-A0AAT9GSJ1-F1
#
_entry.id   AF-A0AAT9GSJ1-F1
#
_cell.length_a   1.000
_cell.length_b   1.000
_cell.length_c   1.000
_cell.angle_alpha   90.00
_cell.angle_beta   90.00
_cell.angle_gamma   90.00
#
_symmetry.space_group_name_H-M   'P 1'
#
loop_
_entity.id
_entity.type
_entity.pdbx_description
1 polymer ?
#
loop_
_entity_poly.entity_id
_entity_poly.type
_entity_poly.pdbx_seq_one_letter_code
_entity_poly.pdbx_strand_id
1 'polypeptide(L)'
;MPKIRASMLYFLTAIAWLGITGIGAMNIRTYLINEGSMNFDEIYYFFLTLHGDARMIAFIQFSSLAIILFFLERSQIKTSFKLLTLSLIFTNLGLLLYFLGGPIVGWYKLFQLLLNKSEFQGC
;
A
#
# COMPACT_ATOMS: atom_id res chain seq x y z
N MET A 1 8.25 28.05 16.81
CA MET A 1 8.34 26.94 15.82
C MET A 1 6.98 26.26 15.72
N PRO A 2 6.40 26.07 14.53
CA PRO A 2 5.15 25.34 14.38
C PRO A 2 5.34 23.88 14.84
N LYS A 3 4.53 23.42 15.79
CA LYS A 3 4.51 22.01 16.20
C LYS A 3 3.81 21.21 15.10
N ILE A 4 4.53 20.29 14.47
CA ILE A 4 3.95 19.35 13.52
C ILE A 4 2.97 18.46 14.29
N ARG A 5 1.73 18.37 13.79
CA ARG A 5 0.67 17.54 14.35
C ARG A 5 0.79 16.11 13.84
N ALA A 6 0.41 15.13 14.65
CA ALA A 6 0.46 13.72 14.23
C ALA A 6 -0.55 13.47 13.10
N SER A 7 -1.75 14.07 13.18
CA SER A 7 -2.75 14.01 12.11
C SER A 7 -2.19 14.45 10.75
N MET A 8 -1.42 15.53 10.73
CA MET A 8 -0.83 16.08 9.51
C MET A 8 0.25 15.15 8.93
N LEU A 9 1.06 14.50 9.78
CA LEU A 9 2.03 13.52 9.31
C LEU A 9 1.36 12.33 8.64
N TYR A 10 0.36 11.74 9.30
CA TYR A 10 -0.37 10.60 8.74
C TYR A 10 -1.11 10.98 7.46
N PHE A 11 -1.66 12.20 7.37
CA PHE A 11 -2.30 12.70 6.16
C PHE A 11 -1.33 12.84 4.99
N LEU A 12 -0.16 13.43 5.22
CA LEU A 12 0.88 13.57 4.18
C LEU A 12 1.40 12.20 3.73
N THR A 13 1.57 11.26 4.66
CA THR A 13 1.92 9.87 4.31
C THR A 13 0.82 9.20 3.49
N ALA A 14 -0.45 9.41 3.82
CA ALA A 14 -1.56 8.90 3.02
C ALA A 14 -1.52 9.44 1.59
N ILE A 15 -1.29 10.76 1.41
CA ILE A 15 -1.14 11.36 0.08
C ILE A 15 0.03 10.73 -0.69
N ALA A 16 1.16 10.48 -0.04
CA ALA A 16 2.29 9.81 -0.67
C ALA A 16 1.91 8.42 -1.19
N TRP A 17 1.21 7.63 -0.39
CA TRP A 17 0.73 6.30 -0.78
C TRP A 17 -0.39 6.33 -1.84
N LEU A 18 -1.21 7.39 -1.87
CA LEU A 18 -2.14 7.64 -2.97
C LEU A 18 -1.39 7.86 -4.28
N GLY A 19 -0.28 8.61 -4.24
CA GLY A 19 0.61 8.79 -5.39
C GLY A 19 1.16 7.46 -5.90
N ILE A 20 1.68 6.62 -5.00
CA ILE A 20 2.20 5.27 -5.34
C ILE A 20 1.09 4.38 -5.94
N THR A 21 -0.10 4.40 -5.35
CA THR A 21 -1.29 3.71 -5.87
C THR A 21 -1.61 4.16 -7.30
N GLY A 22 -1.54 5.46 -7.57
CA GLY A 22 -1.76 6.04 -8.89
C GLY A 22 -0.70 5.63 -9.91
N ILE A 23 0.57 5.60 -9.51
CA ILE A 23 1.67 5.09 -10.35
C ILE A 23 1.40 3.64 -10.75
N GLY A 24 0.98 2.77 -9.81
CA GLY A 24 0.57 1.41 -10.12
C GLY A 24 -0.56 1.35 -11.16
N ALA A 25 -1.62 2.13 -10.97
CA ALA A 25 -2.74 2.20 -11.91
C ALA A 25 -2.33 2.65 -13.32
N MET A 26 -1.49 3.69 -13.41
CA MET A 26 -1.03 4.21 -14.70
C MET A 26 -0.16 3.19 -15.44
N ASN A 27 0.70 2.45 -14.73
CA ASN A 27 1.51 1.41 -15.37
C ASN A 27 0.67 0.23 -15.86
N ILE A 28 -0.34 -0.20 -15.10
CA ILE A 28 -1.31 -1.23 -15.56
C ILE A 28 -2.01 -0.75 -16.84
N ARG A 29 -2.48 0.50 -16.87
CA ARG A 29 -3.13 1.07 -18.06
C ARG A 29 -2.18 1.06 -19.26
N THR A 30 -0.94 1.51 -19.08
CA THR A 30 0.06 1.52 -20.15
C THR A 30 0.37 0.12 -20.65
N TYR A 31 0.52 -0.85 -19.74
CA TYR A 31 0.71 -2.26 -20.09
C TYR A 31 -0.43 -2.78 -20.97
N LEU A 32 -1.68 -2.59 -20.53
CA LEU A 32 -2.85 -3.06 -21.26
C LEU A 32 -3.01 -2.44 -22.66
N ILE A 33 -2.52 -1.21 -22.85
CA ILE A 33 -2.55 -0.53 -24.16
C ILE A 33 -1.48 -1.09 -25.10
N ASN A 34 -0.29 -1.42 -24.58
CA ASN A 34 0.85 -1.82 -25.41
C ASN A 34 0.91 -3.33 -25.65
N GLU A 35 0.72 -4.14 -24.60
CA GLU A 35 0.87 -5.61 -24.63
C GLU A 35 -0.48 -6.34 -24.78
N GLY A 36 -1.59 -5.64 -24.53
CA GLY A 36 -2.92 -6.22 -24.55
C GLY A 36 -3.24 -7.08 -23.32
N SER A 37 -4.36 -7.81 -23.37
CA SER A 37 -4.90 -8.58 -22.24
C SER A 37 -4.80 -10.10 -22.41
N MET A 38 -4.06 -10.57 -23.43
CA MET A 38 -4.03 -12.01 -23.77
C MET A 38 -3.05 -12.79 -22.90
N ASN A 39 -1.96 -12.18 -22.42
CA ASN A 39 -1.00 -12.81 -21.50
C ASN A 39 -0.49 -11.78 -20.50
N PHE A 40 -0.68 -12.03 -19.20
CA PHE A 40 -0.15 -11.17 -18.13
C PHE A 40 1.15 -11.76 -17.58
N ASP A 41 2.19 -10.93 -17.52
CA ASP A 41 3.48 -11.29 -16.95
C ASP A 41 3.67 -10.76 -15.52
N GLU A 42 4.86 -10.99 -14.97
CA GLU A 42 5.25 -10.54 -13.63
C GLU A 42 5.20 -9.01 -13.46
N ILE A 43 5.44 -8.24 -14.52
CA ILE A 43 5.39 -6.78 -14.46
C ILE A 43 3.95 -6.32 -14.26
N TYR A 44 3.01 -6.90 -15.02
CA TYR A 44 1.58 -6.64 -14.82
C TYR A 44 1.15 -6.97 -13.38
N TYR A 45 1.51 -8.15 -12.89
CA TYR A 45 1.12 -8.58 -11.54
C TYR A 45 1.80 -7.76 -10.44
N PHE A 46 3.03 -7.30 -10.64
CA PHE A 46 3.69 -6.37 -9.73
C PHE A 46 2.90 -5.07 -9.62
N PHE A 47 2.59 -4.42 -10.74
CA PHE A 47 1.85 -3.15 -10.70
C PHE A 47 0.41 -3.31 -10.21
N LEU A 48 -0.24 -4.43 -10.52
CA LEU A 48 -1.55 -4.77 -9.97
C LEU A 48 -1.51 -4.89 -8.44
N THR A 49 -0.51 -5.59 -7.92
CA THR A 49 -0.30 -5.75 -6.47
C THR A 49 0.05 -4.40 -5.83
N LEU A 50 0.97 -3.64 -6.42
CA LEU A 50 1.32 -2.30 -5.95
C LEU A 50 0.09 -1.39 -5.91
N HIS A 51 -0.73 -1.37 -6.95
CA HIS A 51 -1.96 -0.58 -6.98
C HIS A 51 -2.95 -1.02 -5.90
N GLY A 52 -3.24 -2.32 -5.80
CA GLY A 52 -4.22 -2.86 -4.86
C GLY A 52 -3.79 -2.67 -3.39
N ASP A 53 -2.58 -3.09 -3.06
CA ASP A 53 -2.09 -3.17 -1.69
C ASP A 53 -1.68 -1.80 -1.16
N ALA A 54 -1.02 -0.97 -1.98
CA ALA A 54 -0.73 0.41 -1.59
C ALA A 54 -2.03 1.17 -1.29
N ARG A 55 -3.12 0.87 -2.02
CA ARG A 55 -4.42 1.46 -1.74
C ARG A 55 -4.99 0.95 -0.42
N MET A 56 -5.15 -0.37 -0.30
CA MET A 56 -5.91 -1.00 0.79
C MET A 56 -5.17 -0.99 2.13
N ILE A 57 -3.87 -1.28 2.12
CA ILE A 57 -3.05 -1.49 3.31
C ILE A 57 -2.38 -0.19 3.75
N ALA A 58 -2.04 0.70 2.80
CA ALA A 58 -1.37 1.96 3.13
C ALA A 58 -2.30 3.17 3.06
N PHE A 59 -2.75 3.58 1.87
CA PHE A 59 -3.51 4.83 1.68
C PHE A 59 -4.77 4.88 2.55
N ILE A 60 -5.62 3.85 2.51
CA ILE A 60 -6.85 3.82 3.31
C ILE A 60 -6.53 3.88 4.81
N GLN A 61 -5.59 3.06 5.28
CA GLN A 61 -5.26 2.99 6.71
C GLN A 61 -4.67 4.29 7.24
N PHE A 62 -3.71 4.89 6.52
CA PHE A 62 -3.13 6.17 6.90
C PHE A 62 -4.15 7.32 6.81
N SER A 63 -5.06 7.30 5.83
CA SER A 63 -6.16 8.28 5.73
C SER A 63 -7.11 8.18 6.91
N SER A 64 -7.55 6.97 7.25
CA SER A 64 -8.42 6.72 8.40
C SER A 64 -7.75 7.17 9.71
N LEU A 65 -6.48 6.81 9.92
CA LEU A 65 -5.74 7.24 11.10
C LEU A 65 -5.54 8.76 11.14
N ALA A 66 -5.27 9.41 10.00
CA ALA A 66 -5.15 10.86 9.94
C ALA A 66 -6.44 11.56 10.40
N ILE A 67 -7.60 11.07 9.95
CA ILE A 67 -8.91 11.60 10.32
C ILE A 67 -9.18 11.37 11.82
N ILE A 68 -8.94 10.15 12.32
CA ILE A 68 -9.11 9.83 13.74
C ILE A 68 -8.22 10.73 14.60
N LEU A 69 -6.93 10.83 14.27
CA LEU A 69 -5.97 11.66 14.99
C LEU A 69 -6.37 13.13 14.95
N PHE A 70 -6.88 13.64 13.83
CA PHE A 70 -7.38 15.00 13.74
C PHE A 70 -8.51 15.28 14.73
N PHE A 71 -9.47 14.36 14.85
CA PHE A 71 -10.56 14.50 15.83
C PHE A 71 -10.06 14.37 17.27
N LEU A 72 -9.15 13.45 17.56
CA LEU A 72 -8.55 13.32 18.89
C LEU A 72 -7.78 14.58 19.31
N GLU A 73 -6.98 15.13 18.40
CA GLU A 73 -6.25 16.39 18.60
C GLU A 73 -7.22 17.57 18.80
N ARG A 74 -8.31 17.64 18.02
CA ARG A 74 -9.35 18.67 18.18
C ARG A 74 -10.07 18.58 19.52
N SER A 75 -10.35 17.36 19.99
CA SER A 75 -10.98 17.09 21.28
C SER A 75 -10.01 17.14 22.47
N GLN A 76 -8.75 17.56 22.26
CA GLN A 76 -7.71 17.67 23.30
C GLN A 76 -7.40 16.34 24.02
N ILE A 77 -7.67 15.20 23.37
CA ILE A 77 -7.31 13.89 23.91
C ILE A 77 -5.79 13.73 23.75
N LYS A 78 -5.11 13.44 24.86
CA LYS A 78 -3.65 13.28 24.89
C LYS A 78 -3.24 12.03 24.10
N THR A 79 -2.49 12.23 23.02
CA THR A 79 -1.84 11.17 22.24
C THR A 79 -0.33 11.34 22.29
N SER A 80 0.41 10.23 22.26
CA SER A 80 1.87 10.27 22.28
C SER A 80 2.42 10.47 20.86
N PHE A 81 2.84 11.70 20.55
CA PHE A 81 3.44 12.03 19.24
C PHE A 81 4.64 11.12 18.93
N LYS A 82 5.49 10.81 19.92
CA LYS A 82 6.67 9.94 19.73
C LYS A 82 6.27 8.52 19.31
N LEU A 83 5.27 7.94 19.97
CA LEU A 83 4.79 6.59 19.64
C LEU A 83 4.11 6.55 18.27
N LEU A 84 3.29 7.57 17.96
CA LEU A 84 2.63 7.69 16.66
C LEU A 84 3.65 7.82 15.52
N THR A 85 4.70 8.61 15.71
CA THR A 85 5.78 8.74 14.71
C THR A 85 6.59 7.47 14.56
N LEU A 86 6.92 6.77 15.66
CA LEU A 86 7.59 5.46 15.57
C LEU A 86 6.73 4.44 14.83
N SER A 87 5.43 4.36 15.15
CA SER A 87 4.49 3.49 14.45
C SER A 87 4.44 3.79 12.95
N LEU A 88 4.40 5.08 12.58
CA LEU A 88 4.40 5.50 11.19
C LEU A 88 5.67 5.04 10.46
N ILE A 89 6.84 5.22 11.08
CA ILE A 89 8.13 4.83 10.51
C ILE A 89 8.19 3.31 10.33
N PHE A 90 7.90 2.53 11.37
CA PHE A 90 7.96 1.07 11.28
C PHE A 90 6.97 0.49 10.27
N THR A 91 5.76 1.06 10.21
CA THR A 91 4.76 0.63 9.23
C THR A 91 5.25 0.92 7.80
N ASN A 92 5.82 2.10 7.54
CA ASN A 92 6.36 2.42 6.22
C ASN A 92 7.57 1.54 5.87
N LEU A 93 8.48 1.28 6.80
CA LEU A 93 9.59 0.36 6.57
C LEU A 93 9.09 -1.06 6.24
N GLY A 94 8.09 -1.55 6.97
CA GLY A 94 7.47 -2.84 6.68
C GLY A 94 6.83 -2.89 5.29
N LEU A 95 6.10 -1.83 4.90
CA LEU A 95 5.52 -1.71 3.57
C LEU A 95 6.59 -1.66 2.47
N LEU A 96 7.69 -0.92 2.67
CA LEU A 96 8.80 -0.89 1.73
C LEU A 96 9.43 -2.27 1.55
N LEU A 97 9.69 -2.98 2.66
CA LEU A 97 10.22 -4.35 2.62
C LEU A 97 9.24 -5.32 1.92
N TYR A 98 7.93 -5.17 2.17
CA TYR A 98 6.89 -5.94 1.51
C TYR A 98 6.93 -5.78 -0.02
N PHE A 99 7.00 -4.55 -0.53
CA PHE A 99 7.05 -4.31 -1.98
C PHE A 99 8.42 -4.58 -2.61
N LEU A 100 9.52 -4.48 -1.84
CA LEU A 100 10.87 -4.87 -2.30
C LEU A 100 11.03 -6.39 -2.43
N GLY A 101 10.22 -7.18 -1.71
CA GLY A 101 10.18 -8.64 -1.79
C GLY A 101 9.68 -9.19 -3.14
N GLY A 102 9.40 -8.33 -4.12
CA GLY A 102 8.99 -8.71 -5.47
C GLY A 102 7.47 -8.93 -5.60
N PRO A 103 7.00 -9.38 -6.78
CA PRO A 103 5.58 -9.60 -7.04
C PRO A 103 5.06 -10.77 -6.21
N ILE A 104 4.66 -10.46 -4.97
CA ILE A 104 3.86 -11.34 -4.13
C ILE A 104 2.51 -11.39 -4.83
N VAL A 105 2.32 -12.41 -5.67
CA VAL A 105 1.03 -13.00 -6.04
C VAL A 105 -0.13 -12.16 -5.54
N GLY A 106 -0.50 -11.13 -6.31
CA GLY A 106 -1.52 -10.17 -5.85
C GLY A 106 -2.77 -10.89 -5.36
N TRP A 107 -3.66 -10.20 -4.65
CA TRP A 107 -4.86 -10.76 -3.98
C TRP A 107 -5.64 -11.86 -4.74
N TYR A 108 -5.52 -11.92 -6.06
CA TYR A 108 -6.12 -12.89 -6.96
C TYR A 108 -5.35 -14.20 -7.21
N LYS A 109 -4.03 -14.27 -7.05
CA LYS A 109 -3.27 -15.54 -7.26
C LYS A 109 -3.29 -16.46 -6.04
N LEU A 110 -3.63 -15.96 -4.83
CA LEU A 110 -3.79 -16.83 -3.66
C LEU A 110 -4.83 -17.91 -3.93
N PHE A 111 -5.91 -17.58 -4.64
CA PHE A 111 -6.99 -18.52 -4.97
C PHE A 111 -6.52 -19.63 -5.94
N GLN A 112 -5.76 -19.28 -6.99
CA GLN A 112 -5.22 -20.26 -7.93
C GLN A 112 -4.10 -21.12 -7.31
N LEU A 113 -3.25 -20.55 -6.44
CA LEU A 113 -2.20 -21.30 -5.73
C LEU A 113 -2.76 -22.19 -4.61
N LEU A 114 -3.88 -21.82 -4.00
CA LEU A 114 -4.62 -22.66 -3.05
C LEU A 114 -5.31 -23.86 -3.75
N LEU A 115 -5.73 -23.67 -5.00
CA LEU A 115 -6.38 -24.72 -5.80
C LEU A 115 -5.38 -25.63 -6.53
N ASN A 116 -4.28 -25.08 -7.07
CA ASN A 116 -3.30 -25.83 -7.87
C ASN A 116 -2.05 -26.21 -7.07
N LYS A 117 -2.23 -26.82 -5.90
CA LYS A 117 -1.11 -27.34 -5.09
C LYS A 117 -0.31 -28.45 -5.82
N SER A 118 -0.82 -29.00 -6.93
CA SER A 118 -0.25 -30.10 -7.69
C SER A 118 0.66 -29.70 -8.85
N GLU A 119 0.69 -28.43 -9.28
CA GLU A 119 1.51 -28.02 -10.45
C GLU A 119 2.94 -27.60 -10.09
N PHE A 120 3.28 -27.47 -8.80
CA PHE A 120 4.62 -27.04 -8.37
C PHE A 120 5.60 -28.20 -8.08
N GLN A 121 5.26 -29.44 -8.42
CA GLN A 121 6.18 -30.59 -8.29
C GLN A 121 6.86 -31.01 -9.60
N GLY A 122 6.79 -30.21 -10.67
CA GLY A 122 7.46 -30.56 -11.91
C GLY A 122 7.60 -29.41 -12.88
N CYS A 123 8.61 -28.56 -12.65
CA CYS A 123 9.41 -27.86 -13.66
C CYS A 123 10.69 -27.36 -12.98
#